data_AF-A0A3B8X6B6-F1
#
_entry.id   AF-A0A3B8X6B6-F1
#
_cell.length_a   1.000
_cell.length_b   1.000
_cell.length_c   1.000
_cell.angle_alpha   90.00
_cell.angle_beta   90.00
_cell.angle_gamma   90.00
#
_symmetry.space_group_name_H-M   'P 1'
#
loop_
_entity.id
_entity.type
_entity.pdbx_description
1 polymer ?
#
loop_
_entity_poly.entity_id
_entity_poly.type
_entity_poly.pdbx_seq_one_letter_code
_entity_poly.pdbx_strand_id
1 'polypeptide(L)'
;MIRYLKLGYVALGVTDLEKSVPFYRDVVGLQLNEQSDDGTAYFSCSDDHHNIILYQSDVPGLKRVAWELEDESQFEVAIQHLQGAGLKLIDVSP
;
A
#
# COMPACT_ATOMS: atom_id res chain seq x y z
N MET A 1 -20.58 -9.73 5.80
CA MET A 1 -19.70 -9.69 4.61
C MET A 1 -18.94 -8.38 4.70
N ILE A 2 -17.64 -8.37 4.42
CA ILE A 2 -16.84 -7.13 4.45
C ILE A 2 -17.27 -6.25 3.28
N ARG A 3 -17.59 -4.98 3.54
CA ARG A 3 -17.80 -3.98 2.50
C ARG A 3 -16.58 -3.06 2.42
N TYR A 4 -16.13 -2.79 1.20
CA TYR A 4 -15.00 -1.92 0.90
C TYR A 4 -15.41 -0.90 -0.16
N LEU A 5 -14.77 0.27 -0.14
CA LEU A 5 -15.01 1.33 -1.10
C LEU A 5 -14.12 1.15 -2.34
N LYS A 6 -12.80 1.00 -2.12
CA LYS A 6 -11.80 0.90 -3.19
C LYS A 6 -10.53 0.20 -2.70
N LEU A 7 -9.67 -0.13 -3.66
CA LEU A 7 -8.26 -0.40 -3.40
C LEU A 7 -7.60 0.93 -3.01
N GLY A 8 -7.12 1.05 -1.77
CA GLY A 8 -6.49 2.27 -1.27
C GLY A 8 -5.07 2.42 -1.81
N TYR A 9 -4.20 1.45 -1.50
CA TYR A 9 -2.84 1.44 -2.02
C TYR A 9 -2.24 0.03 -2.17
N VAL A 10 -1.17 -0.06 -2.94
CA VAL A 10 -0.31 -1.25 -3.05
C VAL A 10 1.11 -0.91 -2.62
N ALA A 11 1.68 -1.72 -1.74
CA ALA A 11 3.08 -1.65 -1.37
C ALA A 11 3.89 -2.70 -2.13
N LEU A 12 4.97 -2.27 -2.76
CA LEU A 12 5.87 -3.10 -3.54
C LEU A 12 7.28 -3.06 -2.93
N GLY A 13 7.91 -4.22 -2.83
CA GLY A 13 9.36 -4.32 -2.67
C GLY A 13 10.04 -4.12 -4.02
N VAL A 14 11.08 -3.28 -4.04
CA VAL A 14 11.95 -3.07 -5.20
C VAL A 14 13.40 -3.26 -4.79
N THR A 15 14.20 -3.86 -5.66
CA THR A 15 15.62 -4.15 -5.38
C THR A 15 16.54 -2.96 -5.56
N ASP A 16 16.07 -1.92 -6.23
CA ASP A 16 16.82 -0.69 -6.47
C ASP A 16 15.83 0.48 -6.53
N LEU A 17 15.66 1.16 -5.39
CA LEU A 17 14.74 2.28 -5.25
C LEU A 17 15.17 3.46 -6.11
N GLU A 18 16.47 3.74 -6.19
CA GLU A 18 17.03 4.84 -7.00
C GLU A 18 16.69 4.68 -8.48
N LYS A 19 16.68 3.45 -9.02
CA LYS A 19 16.21 3.18 -10.38
C LYS A 19 14.69 3.11 -10.50
N SER A 20 14.01 2.66 -9.45
CA SER A 20 12.55 2.47 -9.50
C SER A 20 11.80 3.80 -9.44
N VAL A 21 12.26 4.75 -8.62
CA VAL A 21 11.62 6.07 -8.51
C VAL A 21 11.46 6.79 -9.86
N PRO A 22 12.51 6.98 -10.69
CA PRO A 22 12.36 7.62 -11.98
C PRO A 22 11.51 6.78 -12.95
N PHE A 23 11.50 5.45 -12.85
CA PHE A 23 10.59 4.64 -13.66
C PHE A 23 9.12 4.95 -13.33
N TYR A 24 8.73 4.92 -12.06
CA TYR A 24 7.35 5.19 -11.66
C TYR A 24 6.95 6.67 -11.87
N ARG A 25 7.88 7.61 -11.68
CA ARG A 25 7.64 9.03 -11.92
C ARG A 25 7.59 9.39 -13.41
N ASP A 26 8.65 9.06 -14.16
CA ASP A 26 8.89 9.60 -15.50
C ASP A 26 8.32 8.73 -16.61
N VAL A 27 8.26 7.40 -16.41
CA VAL A 27 7.78 6.46 -17.43
C VAL A 27 6.30 6.11 -17.20
N VAL A 28 5.95 5.74 -15.96
CA VAL A 28 4.54 5.45 -15.62
C VAL A 28 3.73 6.73 -15.46
N GLY A 29 4.37 7.84 -15.05
CA GLY A 29 3.71 9.14 -14.91
C GLY A 29 3.01 9.33 -13.57
N LEU A 30 3.42 8.61 -12.52
CA LEU A 30 2.88 8.81 -11.18
C LEU A 30 3.47 10.06 -10.53
N GLN A 31 2.68 10.73 -9.70
CA GLN A 31 3.17 11.85 -8.90
C GLN A 31 3.98 11.28 -7.72
N LEU A 32 5.26 11.62 -7.62
CA LEU A 32 6.06 11.38 -6.42
C LEU A 32 5.66 12.39 -5.35
N ASN A 33 5.13 11.92 -4.22
CA ASN A 33 4.68 12.75 -3.10
C ASN A 33 5.76 12.88 -2.02
N GLU A 34 6.41 11.77 -1.70
CA GLU A 34 7.46 11.71 -0.69
C GLU A 34 8.49 10.65 -1.07
N GLN A 35 9.76 10.94 -0.79
CA GLN A 35 10.83 9.95 -0.79
C GLN A 35 11.63 10.14 0.51
N SER A 36 11.67 9.09 1.32
CA SER A 36 12.20 9.14 2.68
C SER A 36 13.54 8.40 2.76
N ASP A 37 14.43 8.84 3.66
CA ASP A 37 15.78 8.28 3.83
C ASP A 37 15.79 6.82 4.34
N ASP A 38 14.64 6.31 4.80
CA ASP A 38 14.46 4.93 5.24
C ASP A 38 14.28 3.92 4.09
N GLY A 39 14.43 4.39 2.84
CA GLY A 39 14.28 3.56 1.66
C GLY A 39 12.82 3.36 1.25
N THR A 40 11.98 4.38 1.45
CA THR A 40 10.60 4.39 0.97
C THR A 40 10.32 5.53 -0.01
N ALA A 41 9.39 5.29 -0.94
CA ALA A 41 8.88 6.31 -1.84
C ALA A 41 7.37 6.15 -2.06
N TYR A 42 6.64 7.25 -2.00
CA TYR A 42 5.18 7.31 -2.03
C TYR A 42 4.73 8.01 -3.31
N PHE A 43 3.83 7.35 -4.04
CA PHE A 43 3.31 7.84 -5.30
C PHE A 43 1.79 7.87 -5.31
N SER A 44 1.20 8.89 -5.93
CA SER A 44 -0.25 8.94 -6.21
C SER A 44 -0.55 8.97 -7.72
N CYS A 45 -1.75 8.49 -8.04
CA CYS A 45 -2.41 8.63 -9.35
C CYS A 45 -3.85 9.18 -9.21
N SER A 46 -4.22 9.61 -8.00
CA SER A 46 -5.52 10.19 -7.64
C SER A 46 -5.31 11.30 -6.61
N ASP A 47 -6.41 11.80 -6.04
CA ASP A 47 -6.39 12.76 -4.93
C ASP A 47 -6.05 12.11 -3.56
N ASP A 48 -5.78 10.80 -3.53
CA ASP A 48 -5.33 10.10 -2.32
C ASP A 48 -3.88 10.47 -1.98
N HIS A 49 -3.51 10.39 -0.69
CA HIS A 49 -2.14 10.67 -0.24
C HIS A 49 -1.09 9.80 -0.96
N HIS A 50 -1.42 8.53 -1.23
CA HIS A 50 -0.65 7.64 -2.09
C HIS A 50 -1.51 6.47 -2.55
N ASN A 51 -1.16 5.91 -3.71
CA ASN A 51 -1.73 4.67 -4.25
C ASN A 51 -0.65 3.60 -4.45
N ILE A 52 0.62 3.98 -4.57
CA ILE A 52 1.75 3.05 -4.61
C ILE A 52 2.81 3.48 -3.59
N ILE A 53 3.32 2.50 -2.84
CA ILE A 53 4.49 2.66 -1.97
C ILE A 53 5.58 1.72 -2.47
N LEU A 54 6.78 2.23 -2.68
CA LEU A 54 7.96 1.44 -2.95
C LEU A 54 8.80 1.31 -1.69
N TYR A 55 9.25 0.10 -1.39
CA TYR A 55 10.20 -0.20 -0.32
C TYR A 55 11.47 -0.78 -0.95
N GLN A 56 12.63 -0.23 -0.62
CA GLN A 56 13.89 -0.90 -0.86
C GLN A 56 13.89 -2.27 -0.15
N SER A 57 14.16 -3.34 -0.90
CA SER A 57 14.03 -4.74 -0.43
C SER A 57 14.96 -5.65 -1.22
N ASP A 58 15.49 -6.70 -0.58
CA ASP A 58 16.32 -7.71 -1.25
C ASP A 58 15.54 -8.54 -2.28
N VAL A 59 14.22 -8.65 -2.10
CA VAL A 59 13.31 -9.41 -2.96
C VAL A 59 12.27 -8.46 -3.56
N PRO A 60 12.09 -8.45 -4.90
CA PRO A 60 11.05 -7.66 -5.53
C PRO A 60 9.69 -8.34 -5.39
N GLY A 61 8.61 -7.54 -5.37
CA GLY A 61 7.25 -8.07 -5.47
C GLY A 61 6.25 -7.42 -4.52
N LEU A 62 5.09 -8.04 -4.41
CA LEU A 62 3.99 -7.51 -3.60
C LEU A 62 4.29 -7.66 -2.10
N LYS A 63 4.32 -6.54 -1.38
CA LYS A 63 4.48 -6.50 0.08
C LYS A 63 3.13 -6.39 0.79
N ARG A 64 2.21 -5.57 0.26
CA ARG A 64 0.89 -5.34 0.85
C ARG A 64 -0.12 -4.83 -0.18
N VAL A 65 -1.38 -5.16 0.04
CA VAL A 65 -2.55 -4.55 -0.60
C VAL A 65 -3.42 -3.99 0.50
N ALA A 66 -3.74 -2.70 0.45
CA ALA A 66 -4.59 -2.04 1.42
C ALA A 66 -5.94 -1.69 0.80
N TRP A 67 -7.01 -2.09 1.47
CA TRP A 67 -8.38 -1.80 1.05
C TRP A 67 -8.98 -0.73 1.95
N GLU A 68 -9.57 0.29 1.34
CA GLU A 68 -10.35 1.27 2.06
C GLU A 68 -11.73 0.68 2.33
N LEU A 69 -12.10 0.62 3.61
CA LEU A 69 -13.42 0.15 4.02
C LEU A 69 -14.48 1.18 3.64
N GLU A 70 -15.73 0.73 3.48
CA GLU A 70 -16.82 1.65 3.16
C GLU A 70 -16.99 2.75 4.23
N ASP A 71 -16.86 2.36 5.50
CA ASP A 71 -16.91 3.24 6.66
C ASP A 71 -16.29 2.54 7.88
N GLU A 72 -16.22 3.28 9.00
CA GLU A 72 -15.65 2.80 10.26
C GLU A 72 -16.39 1.57 10.83
N SER A 73 -17.69 1.44 10.58
CA SER A 73 -18.49 0.30 11.06
C SER A 73 -18.02 -1.04 10.47
N GLN A 74 -17.36 -1.00 9.31
CA GLN A 74 -16.84 -2.20 8.66
C GLN A 74 -15.54 -2.71 9.29
N PHE A 75 -14.87 -1.92 10.15
CA PHE A 75 -13.58 -2.32 10.72
C PHE A 75 -13.70 -3.58 11.60
N GLU A 76 -14.63 -3.56 12.55
CA GLU A 76 -14.89 -4.72 13.42
C GLU A 76 -15.42 -5.91 12.63
N VAL A 77 -16.26 -5.66 11.61
CA VAL A 77 -16.76 -6.70 10.70
C VAL A 77 -15.61 -7.38 9.95
N ALA A 78 -14.61 -6.62 9.50
CA ALA A 78 -13.43 -7.14 8.83
C ALA A 78 -12.56 -7.97 9.77
N ILE A 79 -12.29 -7.46 10.98
CA ILE A 79 -11.53 -8.17 12.02
C ILE A 79 -12.17 -9.54 12.32
N GLN A 80 -13.46 -9.55 12.64
CA GLN A 80 -14.18 -10.77 12.98
C GLN A 80 -14.22 -11.76 11.80
N HIS A 81 -14.41 -11.26 10.58
CA HIS A 81 -14.41 -12.11 9.39
C HIS A 81 -13.04 -12.76 9.15
N LEU A 82 -11.95 -11.99 9.22
CA LEU A 82 -10.59 -12.48 9.01
C LEU A 82 -10.16 -13.45 10.12
N GLN A 83 -10.48 -13.15 11.38
CA GLN A 83 -10.26 -14.07 12.51
C GLN A 83 -11.07 -15.36 12.36
N GLY A 84 -12.34 -15.26 11.96
CA GLY A 84 -13.20 -16.42 11.70
C GLY A 84 -12.70 -17.29 10.54
N ALA A 85 -11.98 -16.70 9.58
CA ALA A 85 -11.28 -17.41 8.52
C ALA A 85 -9.92 -18.02 8.98
N GLY A 86 -9.53 -17.83 10.24
CA GLY A 86 -8.28 -18.35 10.80
C GLY A 86 -7.04 -17.55 10.39
N LEU A 87 -7.20 -16.33 9.86
CA LEU A 87 -6.08 -15.47 9.47
C LEU A 87 -5.53 -14.72 10.69
N LYS A 88 -4.20 -14.71 10.82
CA LYS A 88 -3.52 -13.94 11.86
C LYS A 88 -3.59 -12.45 11.51
N LEU A 89 -4.17 -11.67 12.41
CA LEU A 89 -4.15 -10.21 12.33
C LEU A 89 -2.84 -9.67 12.89
N ILE A 90 -2.25 -8.72 12.19
CA ILE A 90 -1.02 -8.02 12.56
C ILE A 90 -1.30 -6.55 12.44
N ASP A 91 -1.16 -5.80 13.54
CA ASP A 91 -1.22 -4.36 13.49
C ASP A 91 -0.03 -3.84 12.68
N VAL A 92 -0.35 -3.09 11.64
CA VAL A 92 0.62 -2.35 10.85
C VAL A 92 0.51 -0.92 11.33
N SER A 93 1.41 -0.51 12.22
CA SER A 93 1.55 0.91 12.55
C SER A 93 1.85 1.71 11.27
N PRO A 94 1.25 2.90 11.12
CA PRO A 94 1.58 3.80 10.01
C PRO A 94 3.06 4.15 9.99
#